data_AF-A0A0F9QBC8-F1
#
_entry.id   AF-A0A0F9QBC8-F1
#
_cell.length_a   1.000
_cell.length_b   1.000
_cell.length_c   1.000
_cell.angle_alpha   90.00
_cell.angle_beta   90.00
_cell.angle_gamma   90.00
#
_symmetry.space_group_name_H-M   'P 1'
#
loop_
_entity.id
_entity.type
_entity.pdbx_description
1 polymer ?
#
loop_
_entity_poly.entity_id
_entity_poly.type
_entity_poly.pdbx_seq_one_letter_code
_entity_poly.pdbx_strand_id
1 'polypeptide(L)'
;MSFGGILRQSTAVDVLIGPFVDSTDGDTEEAALTINRADVLLSKNGQGAVQKTDVTAAASDADGFYNCELDATDTDTVGQLVLYVHVAGALAVRHDFQIVEEEPYDDIFAASAVGYLKPTTAGRDLDVSAGGEAGLDWANIGSPTTAVDLSATDIQLCDTTTTNTDMVGTDSALLASSAPTNFGDLSIAVTTGLVNITQAAADKVWSTAARALTDKAGFSLATGGVIDGAIAAAELINIADGLLDRRLDLGTDTGGNTTTSRTWRDALRVLRNRVVIAGGTMTVHEEDDSTVAWTGAVTTASGDPIIEINPS
;
A
#
# COMPACT_ATOMS: atom_id res chain seq x y z
N MET A 1 15.11 -57.66 -15.62
CA MET A 1 14.79 -58.78 -14.71
C MET A 1 13.41 -58.52 -14.14
N SER A 2 12.42 -59.35 -14.50
CA SER A 2 11.06 -59.27 -13.96
C SER A 2 11.09 -59.60 -12.47
N PHE A 3 10.56 -58.70 -11.63
CA PHE A 3 10.31 -58.99 -10.22
C PHE A 3 9.10 -59.92 -10.14
N GLY A 4 9.31 -61.18 -9.71
CA GLY A 4 8.27 -62.02 -9.11
C GLY A 4 7.00 -62.25 -9.95
N GLY A 5 7.11 -62.32 -11.27
CA GLY A 5 5.96 -62.57 -12.15
C GLY A 5 5.27 -61.31 -12.66
N ILE A 6 5.78 -60.10 -12.38
CA ILE A 6 5.22 -58.86 -12.93
C ILE A 6 5.97 -58.45 -14.19
N LEU A 7 5.24 -58.23 -15.28
CA LEU A 7 5.74 -57.82 -16.58
C LEU A 7 5.15 -56.48 -17.00
N ARG A 8 5.96 -55.66 -17.68
CA ARG A 8 5.52 -54.40 -18.29
C ARG A 8 4.77 -54.71 -19.58
N GLN A 9 3.63 -54.06 -19.81
CA GLN A 9 2.85 -54.22 -21.04
C GLN A 9 3.69 -53.89 -22.28
N SER A 10 3.42 -54.58 -23.39
CA SER A 10 3.96 -54.29 -24.73
C SER A 10 5.48 -54.18 -24.79
N THR A 11 6.18 -54.92 -23.92
CA THR A 11 7.63 -54.85 -23.74
C THR A 11 8.24 -56.23 -23.94
N ALA A 12 9.27 -56.31 -24.78
CA ALA A 12 10.03 -57.54 -24.96
C ALA A 12 10.81 -57.87 -23.67
N VAL A 13 10.78 -59.14 -23.27
CA VAL A 13 11.34 -59.58 -21.99
C VAL A 13 11.72 -61.05 -22.04
N ASP A 14 12.83 -61.38 -21.38
CA ASP A 14 13.25 -62.75 -21.17
C ASP A 14 12.66 -63.25 -19.84
N VAL A 15 11.92 -64.34 -19.90
CA VAL A 15 11.35 -65.01 -18.73
C VAL A 15 12.00 -66.37 -18.52
N LEU A 16 12.33 -66.68 -17.27
CA LEU A 16 12.85 -67.99 -16.90
C LEU A 16 11.68 -68.96 -16.72
N ILE A 17 11.70 -70.06 -17.46
CA ILE A 17 10.66 -71.11 -17.45
C ILE A 17 11.27 -72.45 -17.03
N GLY A 18 10.51 -73.22 -16.24
CA GLY A 18 10.96 -74.49 -15.65
C GLY A 18 10.53 -74.62 -14.19
N PRO A 19 11.12 -75.58 -13.43
CA PRO A 19 12.08 -76.56 -13.92
C PRO A 19 11.40 -77.59 -14.82
N PHE A 20 12.08 -78.02 -15.87
CA PHE A 20 11.68 -79.16 -16.71
C PHE A 20 12.35 -80.43 -16.19
N VAL A 21 11.52 -81.42 -15.85
CA VAL A 21 11.93 -82.72 -15.32
C VAL A 21 11.36 -83.84 -16.17
N ASP A 22 12.03 -84.99 -16.18
CA ASP A 22 11.69 -86.17 -16.98
C ASP A 22 10.25 -86.60 -16.69
N SER A 23 9.48 -86.82 -17.75
CA SER A 23 8.06 -87.17 -17.68
C SER A 23 7.78 -88.55 -17.04
N THR A 24 8.80 -89.40 -16.90
CA THR A 24 8.73 -90.77 -16.37
C THR A 24 8.86 -90.80 -14.85
N ASP A 25 9.76 -89.99 -14.29
CA ASP A 25 10.06 -89.98 -12.85
C ASP A 25 9.63 -88.68 -12.15
N GLY A 26 9.42 -87.60 -12.91
CA GLY A 26 9.05 -86.28 -12.39
C GLY A 26 10.13 -85.61 -11.54
N ASP A 27 11.39 -86.04 -11.67
CA ASP A 27 12.51 -85.60 -10.81
C ASP A 27 13.80 -85.33 -11.61
N THR A 28 14.16 -86.16 -12.59
CA THR A 28 15.41 -85.99 -13.34
C THR A 28 15.38 -84.75 -14.22
N GLU A 29 16.32 -83.83 -14.05
CA GLU A 29 16.38 -82.59 -14.82
C GLU A 29 16.64 -82.82 -16.32
N GLU A 30 15.89 -82.12 -17.17
CA GLU A 30 16.03 -82.18 -18.62
C GLU A 30 16.80 -80.98 -19.16
N ALA A 31 18.13 -81.13 -19.30
CA ALA A 31 19.05 -80.04 -19.65
C ALA A 31 19.36 -79.89 -21.16
N ALA A 32 18.72 -80.68 -22.03
CA ALA A 32 18.98 -80.67 -23.48
C ALA A 32 17.70 -80.65 -24.35
N LEU A 33 16.61 -80.10 -23.82
CA LEU A 33 15.36 -79.97 -24.55
C LEU A 33 15.48 -78.92 -25.66
N THR A 34 14.86 -79.22 -26.81
CA THR A 34 14.62 -78.23 -27.85
C THR A 34 13.20 -77.71 -27.69
N ILE A 35 13.06 -76.56 -27.03
CA ILE A 35 11.76 -75.90 -26.82
C ILE A 35 11.57 -74.86 -27.92
N ASN A 36 10.84 -75.23 -28.97
CA ASN A 36 10.58 -74.32 -30.09
C ASN A 36 9.45 -73.36 -29.75
N ARG A 37 9.31 -72.30 -30.57
CA ARG A 37 8.17 -71.37 -30.51
C ARG A 37 6.81 -72.07 -30.40
N ALA A 38 6.60 -73.16 -31.17
CA ALA A 38 5.33 -73.87 -31.22
C ALA A 38 4.98 -74.60 -29.91
N ASP A 39 5.98 -74.86 -29.07
CA ASP A 39 5.83 -75.57 -27.81
C ASP A 39 5.45 -74.63 -26.65
N VAL A 40 5.61 -73.32 -26.85
CA VAL A 40 5.29 -72.28 -25.85
C VAL A 40 3.95 -71.64 -26.17
N LEU A 41 2.93 -71.94 -25.37
CA LEU A 41 1.58 -71.40 -25.51
C LEU A 41 1.31 -70.35 -24.45
N LEU A 42 0.75 -69.22 -24.88
CA LEU A 42 0.40 -68.07 -24.06
C LEU A 42 -1.13 -67.91 -24.02
N SER A 43 -1.69 -67.89 -22.82
CA SER A 43 -3.08 -67.48 -22.57
C SER A 43 -3.08 -66.08 -21.97
N LYS A 44 -3.64 -65.12 -22.71
CA LYS A 44 -3.75 -63.72 -22.28
C LYS A 44 -5.11 -63.47 -21.68
N ASN A 45 -5.16 -63.04 -20.43
CA ASN A 45 -6.36 -62.69 -19.67
C ASN A 45 -7.49 -63.73 -19.79
N GLY A 46 -7.14 -65.02 -19.68
CA GLY A 46 -8.09 -66.15 -19.75
C GLY A 46 -8.56 -66.53 -21.16
N GLN A 47 -8.02 -65.93 -22.21
CA GLN A 47 -8.31 -66.33 -23.60
C GLN A 47 -7.66 -67.67 -23.95
N GLY A 48 -8.13 -68.31 -25.02
CA GLY A 48 -7.55 -69.58 -25.51
C GLY A 48 -6.05 -69.43 -25.75
N ALA A 49 -5.26 -70.42 -25.33
CA ALA A 49 -3.81 -70.35 -25.44
C ALA A 49 -3.37 -70.41 -26.91
N VAL A 50 -2.52 -69.47 -27.31
CA VAL A 50 -1.95 -69.37 -28.66
C VAL A 50 -0.43 -69.44 -28.53
N GLN A 51 0.26 -70.01 -29.53
CA GLN A 51 1.71 -69.98 -29.54
C GLN A 51 2.25 -68.55 -29.37
N LYS A 52 3.39 -68.41 -28.68
CA LYS A 52 4.07 -67.12 -28.58
C LYS A 52 4.36 -66.54 -29.98
N THR A 53 4.52 -65.24 -30.07
CA THR A 53 4.76 -64.49 -31.31
C THR A 53 6.24 -64.44 -31.61
N ASP A 54 7.05 -64.27 -30.56
CA ASP A 54 8.50 -64.33 -30.66
C ASP A 54 8.98 -65.65 -31.31
N VAL A 55 9.98 -65.54 -32.19
CA VAL A 55 10.44 -66.66 -33.02
C VAL A 55 11.63 -67.42 -32.43
N THR A 56 12.25 -66.91 -31.39
CA THR A 56 13.43 -67.51 -30.78
C THR A 56 13.04 -68.75 -29.97
N ALA A 57 13.76 -69.85 -30.15
CA ALA A 57 13.60 -71.03 -29.29
C ALA A 57 14.10 -70.73 -27.88
N ALA A 58 13.54 -71.36 -26.84
CA ALA A 58 14.00 -71.12 -25.48
C ALA A 58 15.45 -71.64 -25.32
N ALA A 59 16.31 -70.82 -24.74
CA ALA A 59 17.71 -71.16 -24.51
C ALA A 59 17.86 -71.89 -23.17
N SER A 60 18.64 -72.97 -23.13
CA SER A 60 18.89 -73.71 -21.88
C SER A 60 19.60 -72.84 -20.84
N ASP A 61 19.17 -72.95 -19.60
CA ASP A 61 19.83 -72.40 -18.41
C ASP A 61 20.20 -73.55 -17.44
N ALA A 62 20.56 -73.24 -16.20
CA ALA A 62 20.88 -74.23 -15.18
C ALA A 62 19.63 -74.96 -14.62
N ASP A 63 19.84 -76.16 -14.08
CA ASP A 63 18.89 -76.90 -13.23
C ASP A 63 17.51 -77.15 -13.88
N GLY A 64 17.51 -77.45 -15.19
CA GLY A 64 16.29 -77.70 -15.95
C GLY A 64 15.46 -76.44 -16.27
N PHE A 65 15.97 -75.22 -16.02
CA PHE A 65 15.33 -73.99 -16.46
C PHE A 65 15.79 -73.57 -17.86
N TYR A 66 14.95 -72.81 -18.56
CA TYR A 66 15.21 -72.26 -19.88
C TYR A 66 14.81 -70.78 -19.91
N ASN A 67 15.58 -69.95 -20.60
CA ASN A 67 15.21 -68.57 -20.88
C ASN A 67 14.33 -68.52 -22.13
N CYS A 68 13.09 -68.09 -21.95
CA CYS A 68 12.13 -67.89 -23.04
C CYS A 68 12.02 -66.38 -23.32
N GLU A 69 12.42 -65.98 -24.52
CA GLU A 69 12.18 -64.63 -25.02
C GLU A 69 10.69 -64.46 -25.33
N LEU A 70 10.10 -63.35 -24.89
CA LEU A 70 8.77 -62.87 -25.25
C LEU A 70 8.91 -61.53 -25.94
N ASP A 71 8.17 -61.30 -27.02
CA ASP A 71 8.17 -60.00 -27.70
C ASP A 71 7.10 -59.05 -27.14
N ALA A 72 7.05 -57.83 -27.67
CA ALA A 72 6.03 -56.85 -27.29
C ALA A 72 4.61 -57.31 -27.61
N THR A 73 4.41 -58.14 -28.64
CA THR A 73 3.08 -58.69 -28.95
C THR A 73 2.70 -59.68 -27.88
N ASP A 74 3.60 -60.52 -27.41
CA ASP A 74 3.34 -61.52 -26.37
C ASP A 74 2.91 -60.91 -25.02
N THR A 75 3.33 -59.68 -24.74
CA THR A 75 3.01 -58.94 -23.50
C THR A 75 2.02 -57.77 -23.72
N ASP A 76 1.34 -57.69 -24.86
CA ASP A 76 0.50 -56.54 -25.25
C ASP A 76 -0.82 -56.36 -24.48
N THR A 77 -1.20 -57.33 -23.66
CA THR A 77 -2.52 -57.39 -23.00
C THR A 77 -2.38 -57.31 -21.49
N VAL A 78 -2.87 -56.23 -20.88
CA VAL A 78 -2.90 -56.07 -19.41
C VAL A 78 -3.77 -57.16 -18.78
N GLY A 79 -3.29 -57.71 -17.66
CA GLY A 79 -3.96 -58.79 -16.94
C GLY A 79 -3.07 -60.01 -16.77
N GLN A 80 -3.68 -61.15 -16.46
CA GLN A 80 -2.94 -62.39 -16.27
C GLN A 80 -2.41 -62.92 -17.61
N LEU A 81 -1.12 -63.22 -17.68
CA LEU A 81 -0.50 -63.98 -18.75
C LEU A 81 -0.13 -65.35 -18.21
N VAL A 82 -0.68 -66.41 -18.80
CA VAL A 82 -0.29 -67.77 -18.46
C VAL A 82 0.52 -68.39 -19.58
N LEU A 83 1.72 -68.84 -19.25
CA LEU A 83 2.63 -69.53 -20.16
C LEU A 83 2.57 -71.02 -19.85
N TYR A 84 2.34 -71.83 -20.88
CA TYR A 84 2.29 -73.28 -20.81
C TYR A 84 3.29 -73.87 -21.81
N VAL A 85 4.08 -74.84 -21.36
CA VAL A 85 5.00 -75.60 -22.20
C VAL A 85 4.82 -77.07 -21.95
N HIS A 86 4.72 -77.84 -23.04
CA HIS A 86 4.72 -79.29 -22.98
C HIS A 86 5.50 -79.84 -24.18
N VAL A 87 6.64 -80.46 -23.88
CA VAL A 87 7.58 -81.02 -24.86
C VAL A 87 7.80 -82.49 -24.52
N ALA A 88 7.96 -83.34 -25.54
CA ALA A 88 8.23 -84.75 -25.33
C ALA A 88 9.50 -84.96 -24.49
N GLY A 89 9.43 -85.89 -23.54
CA GLY A 89 10.53 -86.15 -22.59
C GLY A 89 10.34 -85.45 -21.25
N ALA A 90 9.66 -84.30 -21.20
CA ALA A 90 9.49 -83.52 -19.97
C ALA A 90 8.03 -83.41 -19.51
N LEU A 91 7.83 -83.26 -18.20
CA LEU A 91 6.52 -82.93 -17.63
C LEU A 91 6.07 -81.52 -18.07
N ALA A 92 4.76 -81.31 -18.22
CA ALA A 92 4.22 -80.01 -18.59
C ALA A 92 4.51 -78.95 -17.50
N VAL A 93 4.99 -77.78 -17.93
CA VAL A 93 5.31 -76.65 -17.05
C VAL A 93 4.34 -75.51 -17.32
N ARG A 94 3.89 -74.85 -16.26
CA ARG A 94 3.03 -73.68 -16.29
C ARG A 94 3.65 -72.55 -15.46
N HIS A 95 3.66 -71.35 -16.01
CA HIS A 95 4.03 -70.11 -15.31
C HIS A 95 2.91 -69.09 -15.42
N ASP A 96 2.62 -68.41 -14.32
CA ASP A 96 1.65 -67.33 -14.26
C ASP A 96 2.38 -65.99 -14.08
N PHE A 97 2.09 -65.04 -14.95
CA PHE A 97 2.59 -63.67 -14.89
C PHE A 97 1.42 -62.68 -14.82
N GLN A 98 1.67 -61.49 -14.30
CA GLN A 98 0.78 -60.35 -14.34
C GLN A 98 1.40 -59.28 -15.23
N ILE A 99 0.72 -58.95 -16.32
CA ILE A 99 1.04 -57.80 -17.16
C ILE A 99 0.36 -56.58 -16.54
N VAL A 100 1.16 -55.55 -16.27
CA VAL A 100 0.73 -54.26 -15.74
C VAL A 100 0.93 -53.20 -16.82
N GLU A 101 0.05 -52.20 -16.85
CA GLU A 101 0.20 -51.02 -17.71
C GLU A 101 1.59 -50.40 -17.56
N GLU A 102 2.07 -49.78 -18.65
CA GLU A 102 3.41 -49.23 -18.76
C GLU A 102 3.73 -48.19 -17.66
N GLU A 103 2.85 -47.20 -17.46
CA GLU A 103 3.05 -46.14 -16.46
C GLU A 103 3.08 -46.69 -15.03
N PRO A 104 2.07 -47.45 -14.55
CA PRO A 104 2.14 -48.05 -13.22
C PRO A 104 3.33 -48.99 -13.02
N TYR A 105 3.79 -49.68 -14.07
CA TYR A 105 4.98 -50.50 -13.98
C TYR A 105 6.23 -49.64 -13.75
N ASP A 106 6.38 -48.58 -14.54
CA ASP A 106 7.54 -47.70 -14.48
C ASP A 106 7.63 -46.94 -13.14
N ASP A 107 6.48 -46.58 -12.56
CA ASP A 107 6.42 -45.89 -11.26
C ASP A 107 6.80 -46.77 -10.06
N ILE A 108 6.57 -48.08 -10.14
CA ILE A 108 6.64 -48.99 -8.99
C ILE A 108 7.77 -50.02 -9.10
N PHE A 109 8.02 -50.54 -10.31
CA PHE A 109 8.87 -51.72 -10.52
C PHE A 109 10.11 -51.45 -11.39
N ALA A 110 10.16 -50.35 -12.16
CA ALA A 110 11.36 -50.02 -12.92
C ALA A 110 12.56 -49.76 -12.00
N ALA A 111 13.78 -49.94 -12.53
CA ALA A 111 15.02 -49.77 -11.77
C ALA A 111 15.18 -48.34 -11.17
N SER A 112 14.52 -47.35 -11.78
CA SER A 112 14.47 -45.96 -11.33
C SER A 112 13.09 -45.55 -10.81
N ALA A 113 12.26 -46.51 -10.39
CA ALA A 113 10.94 -46.26 -9.84
C ALA A 113 11.01 -45.21 -8.72
N VAL A 114 10.30 -44.10 -8.92
CA VAL A 114 10.22 -43.01 -7.94
C VAL A 114 9.23 -43.37 -6.83
N GLY A 115 8.39 -44.37 -7.05
CA GLY A 115 7.20 -44.64 -6.26
C GLY A 115 6.11 -43.60 -6.51
N TYR A 116 4.99 -43.71 -5.81
CA TYR A 116 3.99 -42.64 -5.80
C TYR A 116 4.58 -41.34 -5.25
N LEU A 117 4.05 -40.18 -5.66
CA LEU A 117 4.40 -38.91 -5.00
C LEU A 117 4.06 -39.01 -3.50
N LYS A 118 5.09 -39.24 -2.69
CA LYS A 118 5.01 -39.26 -1.24
C LYS A 118 5.44 -37.89 -0.72
N PRO A 119 4.68 -37.24 0.18
CA PRO A 119 5.22 -36.15 0.97
C PRO A 119 6.37 -36.69 1.83
N THR A 120 7.22 -35.81 2.35
CA THR A 120 8.44 -36.14 3.13
C THR A 120 8.21 -37.00 4.38
N THR A 121 6.95 -37.32 4.72
CA THR A 121 6.55 -38.25 5.78
C THR A 121 6.01 -39.53 5.17
N ALA A 122 6.65 -40.67 5.48
CA ALA A 122 6.28 -41.97 4.94
C ALA A 122 4.80 -42.34 5.20
N GLY A 123 4.12 -42.90 4.17
CA GLY A 123 2.76 -43.44 4.28
C GLY A 123 1.61 -42.53 3.84
N ARG A 124 1.88 -41.36 3.26
CA ARG A 124 0.84 -40.46 2.69
C ARG A 124 1.02 -40.30 1.18
N ASP A 125 -0.05 -39.99 0.45
CA ASP A 125 -0.01 -39.60 -0.97
C ASP A 125 -0.27 -38.08 -1.10
N LEU A 126 -0.05 -37.50 -2.29
CA LEU A 126 -0.46 -36.13 -2.60
C LEU A 126 -2.00 -36.06 -2.68
N ASP A 127 -2.61 -35.10 -1.98
CA ASP A 127 -4.08 -34.89 -2.04
C ASP A 127 -4.46 -34.30 -3.41
N VAL A 128 -5.45 -34.89 -4.06
CA VAL A 128 -5.93 -34.53 -5.39
C VAL A 128 -7.44 -34.28 -5.29
N SER A 129 -7.89 -33.12 -5.75
CA SER A 129 -9.29 -32.74 -5.78
C SER A 129 -10.13 -33.73 -6.60
N ALA A 130 -11.46 -33.68 -6.45
CA ALA A 130 -12.39 -34.46 -7.27
C ALA A 130 -12.36 -34.11 -8.78
N GLY A 131 -11.70 -33.02 -9.18
CA GLY A 131 -11.44 -32.63 -10.57
C GLY A 131 -10.08 -33.08 -11.11
N GLY A 132 -9.21 -33.63 -10.26
CA GLY A 132 -7.84 -34.03 -10.63
C GLY A 132 -6.76 -32.99 -10.30
N GLU A 133 -7.08 -31.95 -9.52
CA GLU A 133 -6.10 -30.92 -9.15
C GLU A 133 -5.43 -31.21 -7.80
N ALA A 134 -4.12 -31.32 -7.76
CA ALA A 134 -3.39 -31.42 -6.50
C ALA A 134 -3.20 -30.02 -5.87
N GLY A 135 -3.94 -29.72 -4.81
CA GLY A 135 -3.85 -28.47 -4.06
C GLY A 135 -3.17 -28.65 -2.71
N LEU A 136 -2.46 -27.61 -2.24
CA LEU A 136 -2.03 -27.51 -0.84
C LEU A 136 -3.12 -26.72 -0.08
N ASP A 137 -3.87 -27.37 0.80
CA ASP A 137 -4.74 -26.66 1.74
C ASP A 137 -3.88 -25.75 2.62
N TRP A 138 -4.27 -24.48 2.76
CA TRP A 138 -3.58 -23.50 3.61
C TRP A 138 -3.49 -23.97 5.08
N ALA A 139 -4.43 -24.79 5.55
CA ALA A 139 -4.38 -25.40 6.88
C ALA A 139 -3.34 -26.55 7.00
N ASN A 140 -2.80 -27.05 5.88
CA ASN A 140 -1.77 -28.10 5.82
C ASN A 140 -0.33 -27.57 5.72
N ILE A 141 -0.13 -26.26 5.63
CA ILE A 141 1.16 -25.63 5.84
C ILE A 141 1.45 -25.70 7.35
N GLY A 142 2.20 -26.72 7.78
CA GLY A 142 2.28 -27.24 9.17
C GLY A 142 2.68 -26.29 10.30
N SER A 143 2.95 -25.02 10.00
CA SER A 143 2.85 -23.93 10.97
C SER A 143 2.68 -22.60 10.23
N PRO A 144 1.59 -21.83 10.45
CA PRO A 144 1.48 -20.47 9.93
C PRO A 144 2.47 -19.50 10.60
N THR A 145 3.34 -19.96 11.51
CA THR A 145 4.38 -19.14 12.16
C THR A 145 5.68 -19.04 11.37
N THR A 146 5.92 -19.93 10.41
CA THR A 146 6.96 -19.75 9.40
C THR A 146 6.43 -18.86 8.29
N ALA A 147 7.22 -17.88 7.87
CA ALA A 147 6.87 -17.01 6.74
C ALA A 147 6.51 -17.89 5.53
N VAL A 148 5.24 -17.85 5.13
CA VAL A 148 4.79 -18.45 3.88
C VAL A 148 5.02 -17.39 2.82
N ASP A 149 6.14 -17.51 2.11
CA ASP A 149 6.42 -16.62 0.99
C ASP A 149 5.51 -16.99 -0.19
N LEU A 150 4.50 -16.16 -0.41
CA LEU A 150 3.57 -16.24 -1.54
C LEU A 150 3.94 -15.25 -2.65
N SER A 151 5.22 -14.86 -2.75
CA SER A 151 5.72 -13.83 -3.68
C SER A 151 5.32 -14.00 -5.16
N ALA A 152 4.88 -15.20 -5.56
CA ALA A 152 4.43 -15.50 -6.92
C ALA A 152 2.94 -15.90 -7.02
N THR A 153 2.13 -15.67 -5.98
CA THR A 153 0.69 -16.01 -5.96
C THR A 153 -0.15 -14.74 -5.84
N ASP A 154 -1.08 -14.54 -6.77
CA ASP A 154 -2.07 -13.46 -6.67
C ASP A 154 -3.13 -13.83 -5.63
N ILE A 155 -3.14 -13.11 -4.51
CA ILE A 155 -4.21 -13.19 -3.52
C ILE A 155 -5.26 -12.14 -3.91
N GLN A 156 -6.26 -12.55 -4.68
CA GLN A 156 -7.30 -11.63 -5.17
C GLN A 156 -8.15 -11.01 -4.04
N LEU A 157 -8.39 -11.76 -2.97
CA LEU A 157 -9.11 -11.27 -1.80
C LEU A 157 -8.48 -11.81 -0.53
N CYS A 158 -8.05 -10.90 0.35
CA CYS A 158 -7.74 -11.20 1.74
C CYS A 158 -8.85 -10.61 2.60
N ASP A 159 -9.64 -11.46 3.26
CA ASP A 159 -10.79 -11.02 4.07
C ASP A 159 -10.35 -10.30 5.36
N THR A 160 -9.29 -10.78 6.03
CA THR A 160 -8.76 -10.15 7.25
C THR A 160 -7.23 -10.20 7.29
N THR A 161 -6.60 -9.04 7.51
CA THR A 161 -5.16 -8.92 7.77
C THR A 161 -4.93 -8.44 9.20
N THR A 162 -4.34 -9.27 10.06
CA THR A 162 -4.09 -8.93 11.47
C THR A 162 -2.90 -7.98 11.66
N THR A 163 -1.88 -8.07 10.81
CA THR A 163 -0.69 -7.21 10.87
C THR A 163 -0.15 -7.01 9.45
N ASN A 164 -0.23 -5.78 8.95
CA ASN A 164 0.45 -5.36 7.72
C ASN A 164 1.53 -4.34 8.10
N THR A 165 2.80 -4.74 8.04
CA THR A 165 3.92 -3.91 8.52
C THR A 165 4.32 -2.82 7.52
N ASP A 166 4.15 -3.07 6.21
CA ASP A 166 4.47 -2.08 5.16
C ASP A 166 3.25 -1.24 4.74
N MET A 167 2.06 -1.66 5.15
CA MET A 167 0.77 -1.02 4.91
C MET A 167 0.36 -0.81 3.45
N VAL A 168 1.10 -1.39 2.50
CA VAL A 168 0.80 -1.28 1.08
C VAL A 168 -0.57 -1.94 0.83
N GLY A 169 -1.48 -1.22 0.16
CA GLY A 169 -2.80 -1.74 -0.22
C GLY A 169 -3.92 -1.61 0.82
N THR A 170 -3.73 -0.88 1.93
CA THR A 170 -4.82 -0.58 2.88
C THR A 170 -5.39 0.82 2.68
N ASP A 171 -6.69 1.01 2.96
CA ASP A 171 -7.38 2.33 2.90
C ASP A 171 -6.78 3.39 3.85
N SER A 172 -5.84 3.02 4.73
CA SER A 172 -5.14 3.90 5.68
C SER A 172 -3.61 3.90 5.52
N ALA A 173 -3.08 3.41 4.40
CA ALA A 173 -1.64 3.27 4.17
C ALA A 173 -0.84 4.57 4.40
N LEU A 174 -1.41 5.72 4.02
CA LEU A 174 -0.80 7.04 4.19
C LEU A 174 -0.66 7.47 5.67
N LEU A 175 -1.50 6.93 6.56
CA LEU A 175 -1.65 7.41 7.94
C LEU A 175 -0.83 6.61 8.96
N ALA A 176 -0.49 5.35 8.67
CA ALA A 176 0.17 4.49 9.65
C ALA A 176 1.56 3.96 9.21
N SER A 177 1.91 4.04 7.92
CA SER A 177 3.30 3.96 7.48
C SER A 177 3.90 5.38 7.51
N SER A 178 4.28 5.83 8.71
CA SER A 178 5.19 6.96 8.92
C SER A 178 5.05 8.09 7.90
N ALA A 179 3.94 8.83 7.94
CA ALA A 179 3.84 10.08 7.21
C ALA A 179 5.13 10.88 7.44
N PRO A 180 5.79 11.40 6.39
CA PRO A 180 7.04 12.13 6.52
C PRO A 180 6.92 13.15 7.67
N THR A 181 7.92 13.27 8.55
CA THR A 181 7.77 14.04 9.81
C THR A 181 7.32 15.48 9.60
N ASN A 182 7.62 16.05 8.43
CA ASN A 182 7.15 17.37 7.99
C ASN A 182 5.63 17.46 7.71
N PHE A 183 4.89 16.35 7.73
CA PHE A 183 3.43 16.32 7.59
C PHE A 183 2.73 16.45 8.96
N GLY A 184 3.45 16.22 10.07
CA GLY A 184 2.95 16.55 11.41
C GLY A 184 2.67 18.05 11.57
N ASP A 185 3.39 18.88 10.82
CA ASP A 185 3.20 20.33 10.79
C ASP A 185 1.96 20.76 9.98
N LEU A 186 1.36 19.86 9.18
CA LEU A 186 0.25 20.17 8.26
C LEU A 186 -1.15 19.97 8.86
N SER A 187 -1.29 19.60 10.14
CA SER A 187 -2.59 19.49 10.83
C SER A 187 -3.67 18.73 10.03
N ILE A 188 -3.33 17.54 9.55
CA ILE A 188 -4.22 16.69 8.74
C ILE A 188 -5.18 15.94 9.66
N ALA A 189 -6.49 16.04 9.41
CA ALA A 189 -7.51 15.31 10.14
C ALA A 189 -7.51 13.83 9.71
N VAL A 190 -7.08 12.96 10.64
CA VAL A 190 -6.85 11.52 10.40
C VAL A 190 -8.06 10.74 9.88
N THR A 191 -9.28 11.20 10.11
CA THR A 191 -10.51 10.51 9.67
C THR A 191 -10.96 10.91 8.26
N THR A 192 -10.54 12.07 7.77
CA THR A 192 -11.11 12.66 6.54
C THR A 192 -10.07 13.07 5.50
N GLY A 193 -8.77 13.03 5.84
CA GLY A 193 -7.69 13.48 4.95
C GLY A 193 -7.69 14.99 4.69
N LEU A 194 -8.53 15.75 5.39
CA LEU A 194 -8.60 17.21 5.24
C LEU A 194 -7.41 17.86 5.94
N VAL A 195 -6.76 18.81 5.25
CA VAL A 195 -5.84 19.76 5.89
C VAL A 195 -6.67 20.75 6.69
N ASN A 196 -6.76 20.54 8.01
CA ASN A 196 -7.53 21.39 8.89
C ASN A 196 -6.58 22.37 9.58
N ILE A 197 -6.45 23.59 9.06
CA ILE A 197 -5.84 24.67 9.82
C ILE A 197 -6.80 24.99 10.96
N THR A 198 -6.54 24.42 12.15
CA THR A 198 -7.38 24.68 13.32
C THR A 198 -7.56 26.19 13.51
N GLN A 199 -8.74 26.61 13.96
CA GLN A 199 -8.99 28.02 14.29
C GLN A 199 -7.86 28.58 15.14
N ALA A 200 -7.35 27.82 16.12
CA ALA A 200 -6.20 28.19 16.94
C ALA A 200 -4.87 28.41 16.17
N ALA A 201 -4.59 27.62 15.12
CA ALA A 201 -3.40 27.81 14.29
C ALA A 201 -3.56 28.99 13.32
N ALA A 202 -4.77 29.18 12.79
CA ALA A 202 -5.11 30.37 12.02
C ALA A 202 -5.05 31.63 12.91
N ASP A 203 -5.55 31.53 14.14
CA ASP A 203 -5.46 32.55 15.18
C ASP A 203 -4.01 32.78 15.58
N LYS A 204 -3.09 31.80 15.55
CA LYS A 204 -1.65 32.04 15.70
C LYS A 204 -1.07 32.87 14.53
N VAL A 205 -1.53 32.61 13.31
CA VAL A 205 -1.15 33.42 12.13
C VAL A 205 -1.64 34.86 12.25
N TRP A 206 -2.82 35.08 12.86
CA TRP A 206 -3.40 36.41 13.10
C TRP A 206 -3.04 37.08 14.43
N SER A 207 -2.61 36.33 15.46
CA SER A 207 -2.21 36.83 16.78
C SER A 207 -0.72 37.15 16.90
N THR A 208 0.07 36.86 15.87
CA THR A 208 1.46 37.32 15.80
C THR A 208 1.45 38.83 15.55
N ALA A 209 1.57 39.60 16.65
CA ALA A 209 1.15 40.99 16.83
C ALA A 209 1.81 42.09 15.98
N ALA A 210 2.60 41.78 14.95
CA ALA A 210 3.13 42.78 14.04
C ALA A 210 3.40 42.19 12.66
N ARG A 211 2.54 42.50 11.69
CA ARG A 211 2.90 42.49 10.28
C ARG A 211 2.83 43.91 9.76
N ALA A 212 3.97 44.45 9.38
CA ALA A 212 4.00 45.58 8.48
C ALA A 212 3.43 45.09 7.13
N LEU A 213 2.28 45.62 6.71
CA LEU A 213 1.89 45.54 5.30
C LEU A 213 2.87 46.42 4.53
N THR A 214 3.99 45.85 4.09
CA THR A 214 5.03 46.53 3.31
C THR A 214 4.64 46.68 1.84
N ASP A 215 3.35 46.85 1.52
CA ASP A 215 2.95 47.15 0.14
C ASP A 215 3.35 48.58 -0.27
N LYS A 216 3.68 49.46 0.70
CA LYS A 216 4.30 50.77 0.45
C LYS A 216 5.18 51.27 1.59
N ALA A 217 6.38 51.79 1.27
CA ALA A 217 7.25 52.44 2.24
C ALA A 217 6.58 53.70 2.83
N GLY A 218 6.50 53.77 4.16
CA GLY A 218 5.94 54.91 4.92
C GLY A 218 4.48 54.77 5.37
N PHE A 219 3.80 53.66 5.04
CA PHE A 219 2.44 53.42 5.50
C PHE A 219 2.42 52.42 6.67
N SER A 220 2.15 52.91 7.88
CA SER A 220 1.77 52.07 9.03
C SER A 220 0.42 52.55 9.56
N LEU A 221 -0.60 51.72 9.47
CA LEU A 221 -1.75 51.82 10.35
C LEU A 221 -1.48 50.89 11.52
N ALA A 222 -1.37 51.43 12.73
CA ALA A 222 -1.50 50.58 13.90
C ALA A 222 -2.86 49.87 13.83
N THR A 223 -2.97 48.71 14.47
CA THR A 223 -4.21 47.92 14.50
C THR A 223 -5.45 48.82 14.64
N GLY A 224 -6.32 48.76 13.63
CA GLY A 224 -7.54 49.58 13.53
C GLY A 224 -7.31 51.01 13.04
N GLY A 225 -6.89 51.20 11.77
CA GLY A 225 -6.96 52.53 11.15
C GLY A 225 -8.32 53.20 11.44
N VAL A 226 -8.37 54.53 11.60
CA VAL A 226 -9.46 55.18 12.33
C VAL A 226 -10.78 55.20 11.54
N ILE A 227 -11.68 54.25 11.82
CA ILE A 227 -13.03 54.11 11.25
C ILE A 227 -14.03 55.12 11.87
N ASP A 228 -15.22 55.28 11.25
CA ASP A 228 -16.27 56.18 11.74
C ASP A 228 -16.70 55.81 13.18
N GLY A 229 -16.66 56.78 14.10
CA GLY A 229 -16.79 56.57 15.54
C GLY A 229 -15.53 56.07 16.28
N ALA A 230 -14.39 55.87 15.60
CA ALA A 230 -13.13 55.45 16.23
C ALA A 230 -12.30 56.62 16.80
N ILE A 231 -12.63 57.86 16.47
CA ILE A 231 -12.13 59.03 17.20
C ILE A 231 -13.09 59.26 18.35
N ALA A 232 -12.63 59.11 19.59
CA ALA A 232 -13.49 59.31 20.75
C ALA A 232 -14.07 60.74 20.75
N ALA A 233 -15.27 60.95 21.29
CA ALA A 233 -15.84 62.29 21.38
C ALA A 233 -14.88 63.31 22.04
N ALA A 234 -14.09 62.86 23.02
CA ALA A 234 -13.03 63.65 23.65
C ALA A 234 -11.88 64.03 22.69
N GLU A 235 -11.51 63.14 21.76
CA GLU A 235 -10.46 63.40 20.78
C GLU A 235 -10.94 64.33 19.66
N LEU A 236 -12.22 64.24 19.27
CA LEU A 236 -12.84 65.21 18.37
C LEU A 236 -12.84 66.62 18.97
N ILE A 237 -13.13 66.72 20.28
CA ILE A 237 -13.04 67.98 21.03
C ILE A 237 -11.59 68.48 21.03
N ASN A 238 -10.61 67.63 21.32
CA ASN A 238 -9.20 68.03 21.29
C ASN A 238 -8.72 68.48 19.91
N ILE A 239 -9.20 67.86 18.83
CA ILE A 239 -8.90 68.29 17.45
C ILE A 239 -9.52 69.66 17.17
N ALA A 240 -10.76 69.88 17.62
CA ALA A 240 -11.43 71.18 17.48
C ALA A 240 -10.71 72.27 18.29
N ASP A 241 -10.34 71.99 19.53
CA ASP A 241 -9.59 72.91 20.39
C ASP A 241 -8.20 73.19 19.81
N GLY A 242 -7.49 72.16 19.34
CA GLY A 242 -6.20 72.30 18.67
C GLY A 242 -6.27 73.12 17.38
N LEU A 243 -7.38 73.03 16.64
CA LEU A 243 -7.62 73.90 15.48
C LEU A 243 -7.83 75.36 15.91
N LEU A 244 -8.57 75.60 16.99
CA LEU A 244 -8.79 76.94 17.54
C LEU A 244 -7.50 77.56 18.09
N ASP A 245 -6.62 76.74 18.67
CA ASP A 245 -5.32 77.12 19.25
C ASP A 245 -4.16 77.14 18.23
N ARG A 246 -4.44 76.77 16.98
CA ARG A 246 -3.47 76.85 15.89
C ARG A 246 -3.01 78.30 15.73
N ARG A 247 -1.71 78.51 15.88
CA ARG A 247 -1.08 79.82 15.62
C ARG A 247 -1.03 80.12 14.13
N LEU A 248 -1.61 81.25 13.75
CA LEU A 248 -1.64 81.77 12.37
C LEU A 248 -0.26 82.23 11.88
N ASP A 249 0.62 82.61 12.80
CA ASP A 249 1.90 83.21 12.48
C ASP A 249 3.06 82.19 12.43
N LEU A 250 2.95 81.09 13.18
CA LEU A 250 4.00 80.08 13.30
C LEU A 250 3.58 78.69 12.79
N GLY A 251 2.28 78.45 12.53
CA GLY A 251 1.78 77.16 12.07
C GLY A 251 1.90 76.04 13.11
N THR A 252 2.14 76.37 14.38
CA THR A 252 2.29 75.43 15.50
C THR A 252 1.00 75.33 16.33
N ASP A 253 0.77 74.15 16.91
CA ASP A 253 -0.40 73.84 17.76
C ASP A 253 -0.16 74.18 19.25
N THR A 254 0.77 75.10 19.54
CA THR A 254 1.23 75.43 20.90
C THR A 254 0.63 76.72 21.46
N GLY A 255 -0.31 77.32 20.73
CA GLY A 255 -0.92 78.60 21.11
C GLY A 255 -1.99 78.40 22.17
N GLY A 256 -1.60 78.10 23.40
CA GLY A 256 -2.52 78.24 24.53
C GLY A 256 -3.03 79.68 24.64
N ASN A 257 -4.15 79.86 25.34
CA ASN A 257 -4.80 81.15 25.57
C ASN A 257 -3.85 82.15 26.25
N THR A 258 -3.14 82.95 25.45
CA THR A 258 -2.06 83.83 25.87
C THR A 258 -2.16 85.14 25.11
N THR A 259 -1.80 86.24 25.75
CA THR A 259 -2.02 87.59 25.22
C THR A 259 -1.15 87.97 24.02
N THR A 260 -0.21 87.11 23.63
CA THR A 260 0.76 87.33 22.57
C THR A 260 0.71 86.25 21.47
N SER A 261 -0.23 85.30 21.55
CA SER A 261 -0.42 84.30 20.50
C SER A 261 -1.45 84.79 19.49
N ARG A 262 -1.23 84.48 18.21
CA ARG A 262 -2.17 84.83 17.13
C ARG A 262 -2.92 83.58 16.72
N THR A 263 -3.94 83.20 17.49
CA THR A 263 -4.72 81.99 17.23
C THR A 263 -6.01 82.28 16.45
N TRP A 264 -6.65 81.25 15.90
CA TRP A 264 -8.00 81.38 15.34
C TRP A 264 -9.02 81.81 16.39
N ARG A 265 -8.85 81.32 17.64
CA ARG A 265 -9.69 81.73 18.77
C ARG A 265 -9.61 83.23 19.01
N ASP A 266 -8.41 83.81 19.03
CA ASP A 266 -8.20 85.24 19.30
C ASP A 266 -8.82 86.15 18.23
N ALA A 267 -8.81 85.71 16.97
CA ALA A 267 -9.48 86.40 15.88
C ALA A 267 -11.01 86.39 16.06
N LEU A 268 -11.58 85.26 16.46
CA LEU A 268 -13.03 85.13 16.68
C LEU A 268 -13.51 85.93 17.89
N ARG A 269 -12.69 86.08 18.94
CA ARG A 269 -13.03 86.86 20.14
C ARG A 269 -13.30 88.34 19.83
N VAL A 270 -12.57 88.94 18.89
CA VAL A 270 -12.84 90.32 18.43
C VAL A 270 -14.27 90.47 17.90
N LEU A 271 -14.76 89.45 17.19
CA LEU A 271 -16.07 89.48 16.55
C LEU A 271 -17.22 89.25 17.54
N ARG A 272 -16.96 88.52 18.62
CA ARG A 272 -18.02 87.90 19.43
C ARG A 272 -18.03 88.28 20.91
N ASN A 273 -16.89 88.61 21.49
CA ASN A 273 -16.73 88.89 22.92
C ASN A 273 -16.65 90.40 23.18
N ARG A 274 -16.56 90.79 24.45
CA ARG A 274 -16.42 92.19 24.83
C ARG A 274 -15.12 92.80 24.29
N VAL A 275 -15.27 93.87 23.52
CA VAL A 275 -14.18 94.72 23.03
C VAL A 275 -14.33 96.12 23.57
N VAL A 276 -13.27 96.66 24.15
CA VAL A 276 -13.23 98.03 24.68
C VAL A 276 -12.11 98.80 24.01
N ILE A 277 -12.39 100.02 23.55
CA ILE A 277 -11.37 100.91 23.00
C ILE A 277 -11.23 102.10 23.94
N ALA A 278 -10.03 102.29 24.49
CA ALA A 278 -9.70 103.40 25.37
C ALA A 278 -8.25 103.85 25.12
N GLY A 279 -8.02 105.17 25.08
CA GLY A 279 -6.66 105.73 24.97
C GLY A 279 -5.87 105.26 23.74
N GLY A 280 -6.53 104.96 22.62
CA GLY A 280 -5.88 104.45 21.40
C GLY A 280 -5.51 102.96 21.43
N THR A 281 -5.95 102.22 22.46
CA THR A 281 -5.76 100.77 22.58
C THR A 281 -7.11 100.06 22.59
N MET A 282 -7.25 99.05 21.75
CA MET A 282 -8.32 98.07 21.83
C MET A 282 -7.92 96.93 22.75
N THR A 283 -8.80 96.60 23.68
CA THR A 283 -8.66 95.45 24.58
C THR A 283 -9.78 94.47 24.29
N VAL A 284 -9.41 93.27 23.86
CA VAL A 284 -10.31 92.15 23.59
C VAL A 284 -10.28 91.24 24.80
N HIS A 285 -11.46 90.80 25.25
CA HIS A 285 -11.58 89.96 26.43
C HIS A 285 -11.88 88.51 26.05
N GLU A 286 -11.54 87.60 26.96
CA GLU A 286 -11.90 86.18 26.90
C GLU A 286 -13.41 85.99 27.07
N GLU A 287 -13.85 84.74 27.07
CA GLU A 287 -15.27 84.35 27.15
C GLU A 287 -15.93 84.74 28.48
N ASP A 288 -15.16 85.13 29.50
CA ASP A 288 -15.64 85.64 30.79
C ASP A 288 -15.91 87.17 30.80
N ASP A 289 -15.69 87.85 29.67
CA ASP A 289 -15.83 89.30 29.46
C ASP A 289 -15.00 90.19 30.42
N SER A 290 -14.01 89.61 31.10
CA SER A 290 -13.22 90.26 32.14
C SER A 290 -11.71 90.03 31.98
N THR A 291 -11.29 88.82 31.62
CA THR A 291 -9.89 88.49 31.39
C THR A 291 -9.47 89.02 30.02
N VAL A 292 -8.28 89.62 29.92
CA VAL A 292 -7.78 90.18 28.66
C VAL A 292 -7.28 89.04 27.79
N ALA A 293 -7.90 88.84 26.63
CA ALA A 293 -7.45 87.90 25.62
C ALA A 293 -6.24 88.46 24.86
N TRP A 294 -6.32 89.69 24.37
CA TRP A 294 -5.18 90.41 23.77
C TRP A 294 -5.49 91.90 23.61
N THR A 295 -4.45 92.69 23.33
CA THR A 295 -4.56 94.14 23.08
C THR A 295 -3.94 94.51 21.75
N GLY A 296 -4.55 95.46 21.04
CA GLY A 296 -4.00 96.01 19.81
C GLY A 296 -4.09 97.53 19.79
N ALA A 297 -3.11 98.16 19.16
CA ALA A 297 -3.18 99.60 18.90
C ALA A 297 -4.29 99.86 17.87
N VAL A 298 -5.10 100.89 18.11
CA VAL A 298 -6.13 101.35 17.18
C VAL A 298 -6.02 102.85 16.99
N THR A 299 -5.93 103.27 15.73
CA THR A 299 -6.00 104.69 15.35
C THR A 299 -7.44 105.07 15.07
N THR A 300 -7.95 106.07 15.77
CA THR A 300 -9.25 106.68 15.50
C THR A 300 -9.05 108.08 14.92
N ALA A 301 -9.61 108.35 13.75
CA ALA A 301 -9.76 109.70 13.21
C ALA A 301 -11.17 110.22 13.52
N SER A 302 -11.32 111.54 13.66
CA SER A 302 -12.64 112.14 13.93
C SER A 302 -13.56 111.96 12.72
N GLY A 303 -14.52 111.03 12.82
CA GLY A 303 -15.60 110.86 11.84
C GLY A 303 -15.64 109.51 11.13
N ASP A 304 -14.59 108.70 11.19
CA ASP A 304 -14.52 107.40 10.52
C ASP A 304 -14.30 106.25 11.52
N PRO A 305 -15.04 105.14 11.43
CA PRO A 305 -14.84 103.98 12.31
C PRO A 305 -13.44 103.37 12.10
N ILE A 306 -12.98 102.62 13.12
CA ILE A 306 -11.72 101.87 13.22
C ILE A 306 -10.99 101.68 11.88
N ILE A 307 -9.84 102.35 11.71
CA ILE A 307 -9.09 102.39 10.44
C ILE A 307 -8.10 101.21 10.32
N GLU A 308 -7.47 100.82 11.43
CA GLU A 308 -6.54 99.67 11.48
C GLU A 308 -6.57 99.03 12.87
N ILE A 309 -6.46 97.70 12.89
CA ILE A 309 -6.26 96.91 14.11
C ILE A 309 -4.98 96.10 13.92
N ASN A 310 -3.98 96.36 14.76
CA ASN A 310 -2.75 95.57 14.79
C ASN A 310 -2.60 94.83 16.14
N PRO A 311 -2.91 93.53 16.21
CA PRO A 311 -2.59 92.68 17.36
C PRO A 311 -1.07 92.44 17.41
N SER A 312 -0.41 92.95 18.45
CA SER A 312 1.00 92.66 18.72
C SER A 312 1.18 91.30 19.38
#